data_AF-A0AAX2EZF0-F1
#
_entry.id   AF-A0AAX2EZF0-F1
#
_cell.length_a   1.000
_cell.length_b   1.000
_cell.length_c   1.000
_cell.angle_alpha   90.00
_cell.angle_beta   90.00
_cell.angle_gamma   90.00
#
_symmetry.space_group_name_H-M   'P 1'
#
loop_
_entity.id
_entity.type
_entity.pdbx_description
1 polymer ?
#
loop_
_entity_poly.entity_id
_entity_poly.type
_entity_poly.pdbx_seq_one_letter_code
_entity_poly.pdbx_strand_id
1 'polypeptide(L)'
;MPAKPVTLAGVPYARKGDAERWLMDQRDAVETQGGVSQGPLFEQLKDLFLRYCQATDWPLKGDRVTHFTVGYEHRGSGNAGGSTKCFFVHFENDDEGDSFSVPKALKSVLSQ
;
A
#
# COMPACT_ATOMS: atom_id res chain seq x y z
N MET A 1 20.18 8.99 11.09
CA MET A 1 19.27 9.86 10.32
C MET A 1 18.01 10.07 11.15
N PRO A 2 17.54 11.31 11.35
CA PRO A 2 16.31 11.55 12.10
C PRO A 2 15.12 10.89 11.39
N ALA A 3 14.18 10.35 12.17
CA ALA A 3 12.97 9.78 11.63
C ALA A 3 12.16 10.87 10.91
N LYS A 4 11.82 10.65 9.63
CA LYS A 4 10.96 11.57 8.89
C LYS A 4 9.51 11.36 9.33
N PRO A 5 8.78 12.41 9.76
CA PRO A 5 7.35 12.31 10.02
C PRO A 5 6.60 12.11 8.70
N VAL A 6 5.41 11.53 8.78
CA VAL A 6 4.52 11.32 7.62
C VAL A 6 3.08 11.52 8.03
N THR A 7 2.28 12.17 7.21
CA THR A 7 0.83 12.30 7.43
C THR A 7 0.11 11.48 6.38
N LEU A 8 -0.75 10.55 6.78
CA LEU A 8 -1.57 9.74 5.87
C LEU A 8 -3.05 10.07 6.11
N ALA A 9 -3.74 10.58 5.09
CA ALA A 9 -5.17 10.95 5.15
C ALA A 9 -5.53 11.82 6.37
N GLY A 10 -4.67 12.80 6.70
CA GLY A 10 -4.83 13.68 7.86
C GLY A 10 -4.37 13.07 9.20
N VAL A 11 -3.95 11.81 9.24
CA VAL A 11 -3.42 11.14 10.44
C VAL A 11 -1.89 11.34 10.50
N PRO A 12 -1.36 12.08 11.49
CA PRO A 12 0.08 12.30 11.62
C PRO A 12 0.77 11.11 12.28
N TYR A 13 1.91 10.71 11.73
CA TYR A 13 2.84 9.75 12.30
C TYR A 13 4.18 10.43 12.58
N ALA A 14 4.68 10.30 13.80
CA ALA A 14 5.94 10.89 14.21
C ALA A 14 7.14 10.31 13.43
N ARG A 15 7.03 9.06 12.96
CA ARG A 15 8.08 8.36 12.22
C ARG A 15 7.48 7.57 11.07
N LYS A 16 8.20 7.49 9.94
CA LYS A 16 7.93 6.53 8.85
C LYS A 16 7.64 5.12 9.38
N GLY A 17 8.46 4.64 10.30
CA GLY A 17 8.35 3.29 10.85
C GLY A 17 7.04 3.05 11.61
N ASP A 18 6.43 4.09 12.18
CA ASP A 18 5.16 3.98 12.91
C ASP A 18 4.01 3.81 11.91
N ALA A 19 4.01 4.58 10.83
CA ALA A 19 3.05 4.43 9.72
C ALA A 19 3.21 3.07 9.02
N GLU A 20 4.46 2.65 8.77
CA GLU A 20 4.77 1.36 8.16
C GLU A 20 4.25 0.21 9.01
N ARG A 21 4.54 0.22 10.31
CA ARG A 21 4.04 -0.79 11.26
C ARG A 21 2.52 -0.81 11.29
N TRP A 22 1.88 0.34 11.49
CA TRP A 22 0.43 0.45 11.55
C TRP A 22 -0.25 -0.20 10.35
N LEU A 23 0.16 0.16 9.13
CA LEU A 23 -0.43 -0.39 7.90
C LEU A 23 -0.13 -1.88 7.73
N MET A 24 1.09 -2.32 8.06
CA MET A 24 1.50 -3.71 7.91
C MET A 24 0.78 -4.65 8.89
N ASP A 25 0.45 -4.17 10.08
CA ASP A 25 -0.28 -4.93 11.11
C ASP A 25 -1.75 -5.15 10.71
N GLN A 26 -2.30 -4.37 9.76
CA GLN A 26 -3.68 -4.56 9.27
C GLN A 26 -3.81 -5.67 8.23
N ARG A 27 -2.70 -6.19 7.68
CA ARG A 27 -2.74 -7.10 6.52
C ARG A 27 -3.55 -8.37 6.79
N ASP A 28 -3.43 -8.95 7.99
CA ASP A 28 -4.13 -10.17 8.36
C ASP A 28 -5.64 -9.96 8.50
N ALA A 29 -6.03 -8.82 9.07
CA ALA A 29 -7.43 -8.43 9.18
C ALA A 29 -8.06 -8.17 7.79
N VAL A 30 -7.35 -7.44 6.92
CA VAL A 30 -7.83 -7.15 5.55
C VAL A 30 -7.95 -8.43 4.73
N GLU A 31 -6.97 -9.34 4.82
CA GLU A 31 -7.04 -10.66 4.16
C GLU A 31 -8.26 -11.46 4.64
N THR A 32 -8.48 -11.51 5.97
CA THR A 32 -9.62 -12.23 6.57
C THR A 32 -10.97 -11.63 6.16
N GLN A 33 -11.04 -10.31 5.99
CA GLN A 33 -12.24 -9.59 5.57
C GLN A 33 -12.49 -9.66 4.05
N GLY A 34 -11.53 -10.18 3.27
CA GLY A 34 -11.59 -10.20 1.80
C GLY A 34 -11.29 -8.85 1.14
N GLY A 35 -10.83 -7.85 1.91
CA GLY A 35 -10.48 -6.53 1.40
C GLY A 35 -11.02 -5.38 2.25
N VAL A 36 -10.63 -4.16 1.88
CA VAL A 36 -11.06 -2.91 2.52
C VAL A 36 -11.40 -1.88 1.45
N SER A 37 -12.63 -1.37 1.46
CA SER A 37 -13.14 -0.41 0.47
C SER A 37 -13.54 0.95 1.07
N GLN A 38 -13.50 1.07 2.40
CA GLN A 38 -13.90 2.29 3.10
C GLN A 38 -13.26 2.37 4.49
N GLY A 39 -13.37 3.54 5.11
CA GLY A 39 -12.91 3.80 6.47
C GLY A 39 -11.44 4.24 6.55
N PRO A 40 -10.92 4.46 7.77
CA PRO A 40 -9.62 5.10 7.97
C PRO A 40 -8.44 4.37 7.33
N LEU A 41 -8.47 3.04 7.28
CA LEU A 41 -7.42 2.25 6.64
C LEU A 41 -7.43 2.42 5.11
N PHE A 42 -8.62 2.38 4.49
CA PHE A 42 -8.77 2.60 3.06
C PHE A 42 -8.25 3.98 2.65
N GLU A 43 -8.65 5.03 3.36
CA GLU A 43 -8.23 6.40 3.04
C GLU A 43 -6.70 6.57 3.19
N GLN A 44 -6.09 5.96 4.21
CA GLN A 44 -4.63 6.00 4.39
C GLN A 44 -3.88 5.24 3.29
N LEU A 45 -4.35 4.05 2.90
CA LEU A 45 -3.77 3.28 1.80
C LEU A 45 -3.90 4.01 0.47
N LYS A 46 -5.08 4.59 0.20
CA LYS A 46 -5.36 5.38 -1.00
C LYS A 46 -4.46 6.61 -1.07
N ASP A 47 -4.37 7.40 0.00
CA ASP A 47 -3.51 8.57 0.06
C ASP A 47 -2.02 8.20 -0.12
N LEU A 48 -1.55 7.12 0.52
CA LEU A 48 -0.18 6.64 0.32
C LEU A 48 0.07 6.18 -1.12
N PHE A 49 -0.86 5.44 -1.71
CA PHE A 49 -0.74 4.92 -3.07
C PHE A 49 -0.73 6.04 -4.11
N LEU A 50 -1.66 6.99 -4.04
CA LEU A 50 -1.74 8.10 -5.00
C LEU A 50 -0.47 8.96 -4.99
N ARG A 51 0.07 9.27 -3.80
CA ARG A 51 1.34 10.01 -3.69
C ARG A 51 2.54 9.18 -4.15
N TYR A 52 2.52 7.87 -3.93
CA TYR A 52 3.54 6.99 -4.50
C TYR A 52 3.53 7.06 -6.02
N CYS A 53 2.35 6.97 -6.65
CA CYS A 53 2.22 7.08 -8.10
C CYS A 53 2.74 8.41 -8.62
N GLN A 54 2.40 9.52 -7.96
CA GLN A 54 2.93 10.84 -8.29
C GLN A 54 4.45 10.92 -8.12
N ALA A 55 5.02 10.26 -7.11
CA ALA A 55 6.44 10.32 -6.82
C ALA A 55 7.31 9.45 -7.73
N THR A 56 6.74 8.42 -8.37
CA THR A 56 7.47 7.48 -9.21
C THR A 56 6.99 7.45 -10.67
N ASP A 57 6.14 8.40 -11.06
CA ASP A 57 5.42 8.39 -12.34
C ASP A 57 4.76 7.03 -12.65
N TRP A 58 4.27 6.35 -11.60
CA TRP A 58 3.65 5.05 -11.76
C TRP A 58 2.28 5.22 -12.42
N PRO A 59 1.99 4.53 -13.52
CA PRO A 59 0.73 4.70 -14.24
C PRO A 59 -0.45 4.23 -13.39
N LEU A 60 -1.47 5.07 -13.25
CA LEU A 60 -2.75 4.67 -12.68
C LEU A 60 -3.51 3.88 -13.75
N LYS A 61 -3.90 2.64 -13.44
CA LYS A 61 -4.67 1.79 -14.36
C LYS A 61 -6.14 2.20 -14.48
N GLY A 62 -6.63 3.04 -13.58
CA GLY A 62 -7.97 3.60 -13.64
C GLY A 62 -8.11 4.88 -12.81
N ASP A 63 -9.22 5.58 -13.01
CA ASP A 63 -9.48 6.89 -12.41
C ASP A 63 -9.78 6.80 -10.90
N ARG A 64 -10.34 5.67 -10.45
CA ARG A 64 -10.83 5.49 -9.08
C ARG A 64 -10.36 4.17 -8.48
N VAL A 65 -9.65 4.28 -7.35
CA VAL A 65 -9.39 3.15 -6.45
C VAL A 65 -10.70 2.72 -5.79
N THR A 66 -11.08 1.45 -5.94
CA THR A 66 -12.33 0.88 -5.43
C THR A 66 -12.15 0.19 -4.08
N HIS A 67 -11.10 -0.60 -3.94
CA HIS A 67 -10.78 -1.33 -2.71
C HIS A 67 -9.32 -1.80 -2.70
N PHE A 68 -8.85 -2.22 -1.54
CA PHE A 68 -7.57 -2.90 -1.37
C PHE A 68 -7.80 -4.31 -0.88
N THR A 69 -7.08 -5.27 -1.44
CA THR A 69 -7.00 -6.64 -0.88
C THR A 69 -5.60 -6.91 -0.37
N VAL A 70 -5.42 -8.06 0.26
CA VAL A 70 -4.10 -8.55 0.67
C VAL A 70 -3.92 -9.93 0.08
N GLY A 71 -2.74 -10.18 -0.47
CA GLY A 71 -2.40 -11.44 -1.08
C GLY A 71 -0.89 -11.67 -1.08
N TYR A 72 -0.48 -12.80 -1.65
CA TYR A 72 0.92 -13.16 -1.77
C TYR A 72 1.41 -12.84 -3.19
N GLU A 73 2.37 -11.93 -3.29
CA GLU A 73 3.14 -11.73 -4.51
C GLU A 73 4.26 -12.77 -4.56
N HIS A 74 4.21 -13.67 -5.55
CA HIS A 74 5.27 -14.65 -5.78
C HIS A 74 6.42 -13.99 -6.56
N ARG A 75 7.62 -14.02 -5.99
CA ARG A 75 8.84 -13.51 -6.62
C ARG A 75 9.80 -14.65 -6.92
N GLY A 76 10.24 -14.72 -8.18
CA GLY A 76 11.21 -15.71 -8.67
C GLY A 76 10.59 -16.99 -9.23
N SER A 77 11.42 -17.87 -9.78
CA SER A 77 11.05 -19.18 -10.30
C SER A 77 11.88 -20.29 -9.62
N GLY A 78 11.28 -21.46 -9.40
CA GLY A 78 11.95 -22.62 -8.81
C GLY A 78 12.24 -22.50 -7.30
N ASN A 79 13.28 -23.20 -6.81
CA ASN A 79 13.62 -23.31 -5.38
C ASN A 79 14.12 -22.01 -4.71
N ALA A 80 14.31 -20.94 -5.49
CA ALA A 80 14.67 -19.60 -4.97
C ALA A 80 13.46 -18.66 -4.86
N GLY A 81 12.26 -19.15 -5.20
CA GLY A 81 11.04 -18.36 -5.15
C GLY A 81 10.61 -18.06 -3.71
N GLY A 82 10.25 -16.80 -3.44
CA GLY A 82 9.67 -16.37 -2.17
C GLY A 82 8.30 -15.74 -2.38
N SER A 83 7.37 -15.97 -1.47
CA SER A 83 6.10 -15.22 -1.43
C SER A 83 6.21 -14.07 -0.43
N THR A 84 5.76 -12.88 -0.81
CA THR A 84 5.67 -11.72 0.09
C THR A 84 4.24 -11.27 0.19
N LYS A 85 3.73 -11.15 1.42
CA LYS A 85 2.38 -10.64 1.68
C LYS A 85 2.33 -9.14 1.45
N CYS A 86 1.58 -8.72 0.43
CA CYS A 86 1.46 -7.34 -0.02
C CYS A 86 0.00 -6.91 -0.05
N PHE A 87 -0.22 -5.60 -0.02
CA PHE A 87 -1.52 -5.05 -0.40
C PHE A 87 -1.64 -5.07 -1.93
N PHE A 88 -2.86 -5.23 -2.42
CA PHE A 88 -3.21 -5.09 -3.83
C PHE A 88 -4.24 -3.97 -3.95
N VAL A 89 -4.02 -3.04 -4.86
CA VAL A 89 -4.96 -1.95 -5.14
C VAL A 89 -5.82 -2.32 -6.34
N HIS A 90 -7.12 -2.12 -6.23
CA HIS A 90 -8.09 -2.40 -7.30
C HIS A 90 -8.70 -1.10 -7.79
N PHE A 91 -8.93 -1.02 -9.09
CA PHE A 91 -9.50 0.15 -9.75
C PHE A 91 -10.87 -0.17 -10.33
N GLU A 92 -11.63 0.87 -10.66
CA GLU A 92 -12.86 0.70 -11.43
C GLU A 92 -12.52 0.14 -12.82
N ASN A 93 -13.11 -0.99 -13.17
CA ASN A 93 -12.85 -1.77 -14.40
C ASN A 93 -11.50 -2.52 -14.46
N ASP A 94 -10.82 -2.73 -13.33
CA ASP A 94 -9.65 -3.61 -13.22
C ASP A 94 -9.78 -4.54 -12.01
N ASP A 95 -9.99 -5.83 -12.29
CA ASP A 95 -10.19 -6.88 -11.28
C ASP A 95 -8.89 -7.64 -10.94
N GLU A 96 -7.78 -7.45 -11.67
CA GLU A 96 -6.52 -8.15 -11.36
C GLU A 96 -5.83 -7.53 -10.13
N GLY A 97 -5.90 -6.19 -10.03
CA GLY A 97 -5.29 -5.40 -8.97
C GLY A 97 -3.76 -5.35 -9.07
N ASP A 98 -3.18 -4.22 -8.64
CA ASP A 98 -1.74 -4.00 -8.67
C ASP A 98 -1.10 -4.21 -7.30
N SER A 99 0.05 -4.90 -7.28
CA SER A 99 0.78 -5.11 -6.03
C SER A 99 1.34 -3.78 -5.52
N PHE A 100 1.09 -3.51 -4.24
CA PHE A 100 1.46 -2.28 -3.56
C PHE A 100 2.29 -2.58 -2.31
N SER A 101 3.52 -2.08 -2.32
CA SER A 101 4.48 -2.26 -1.23
C SER A 101 4.54 -1.01 -0.35
N VAL A 102 3.85 -1.04 0.80
CA VAL A 102 3.86 0.04 1.80
C VAL A 102 5.27 0.57 2.15
N PRO A 103 6.30 -0.26 2.39
CA PRO A 103 7.63 0.22 2.77
C PRO A 103 8.31 0.99 1.65
N LYS A 104 8.10 0.56 0.39
CA LYS A 104 8.59 1.24 -0.81
C LYS A 104 7.83 2.53 -1.03
N ALA A 105 6.51 2.50 -0.94
CA ALA A 105 5.66 3.67 -1.11
C ALA A 105 6.02 4.79 -0.11
N LEU A 106 6.11 4.45 1.17
CA LEU A 106 6.55 5.40 2.20
C LEU A 106 7.96 5.92 1.95
N LYS A 107 8.87 5.10 1.42
CA LYS A 107 10.22 5.55 1.09
C LYS A 107 10.19 6.55 -0.08
N SER A 108 9.45 6.28 -1.14
CA SER A 108 9.35 7.17 -2.30
C SER A 108 8.72 8.51 -1.93
N VAL A 109 7.59 8.49 -1.21
CA VAL A 109 6.89 9.71 -0.77
C VAL A 109 7.75 10.57 0.15
N LEU A 110 8.58 9.96 1.01
CA LEU A 110 9.48 10.70 1.90
C LEU A 110 10.85 11.04 1.29
N SER A 111 11.10 10.66 0.04
CA SER A 111 12.34 10.99 -0.68
C SER A 111 12.18 12.19 -1.63
N GLN A 112 10.95 12.66 -1.82
CA GLN A 112 10.67 14.00 -2.37
C GLN A 112 11.15 15.08 -1.40
#